data_AF-A0A519HPF6-F1
#
_entry.id   AF-A0A519HPF6-F1
#
_cell.length_a   1.000
_cell.length_b   1.000
_cell.length_c   1.000
_cell.angle_alpha   90.00
_cell.angle_beta   90.00
_cell.angle_gamma   90.00
#
_symmetry.space_group_name_H-M   'P 1'
#
loop_
_entity.id
_entity.type
_entity.pdbx_description
1 polymer ?
#
loop_
_entity_poly.entity_id
_entity_poly.type
_entity_poly.pdbx_seq_one_letter_code
_entity_poly.pdbx_strand_id
1 'polypeptide(L)'
;MKHSPSLRPRRLKARPLAVMLAVALLPLAQANTLPAGMNVAAGQASVQVNGGQMTVTNSANAILNWQSFSVGAGNGVHFAQPGAASPVLNRVTGNDPSAILGSLTSNGRVWLMNPNGVLFGQGARVDVAGLVVSTLNLGNQDWLAGRHAFSSTGTAAGVVNEGHLRTSLGGRVALLGGSVENRGLIEAPGGQVVLAAGQSVELLDTGAPNLSVRVTAPQGEALNLGTLTAAGGRIDVHAAAVNQRGIVRADSLERGPAGEIVLKASERLCLMAGSVTAADGETGGHVKLLGREVGLFDDASVSASGRLDGGEVFVGGGMQGRDASLPNAQALFFGRDASIRADAQERGDGGRIILWSNAATRAYGALSARGGAAGGNGGFIETSGGWLDARPRQLDVTAARGRAGNWLLDPYDITIEDDYYMEGGGYGYDASFTATSASAYITTTALNDALATGAHVTVSTGGAVGTQAGTIYLNNANIGGSACGTTVCRLTLLADQDIYATGYSSISGNFSEVRLRAGAEGAITFENASVDVTGRIRAEASRVTLESDAWFRSASSGDAIVISNG
;
A
#
# COMPACT_ATOMS: atom_id res chain seq x y z
N MET A 1 21.68 58.00 24.72
CA MET A 1 20.54 57.16 25.16
C MET A 1 20.45 55.95 24.25
N LYS A 2 20.61 54.77 24.85
CA LYS A 2 20.21 53.42 24.40
C LYS A 2 20.60 52.95 22.99
N HIS A 3 21.76 52.29 22.93
CA HIS A 3 22.01 51.19 22.00
C HIS A 3 21.04 50.03 22.30
N SER A 4 20.28 49.59 21.30
CA SER A 4 19.51 48.34 21.32
C SER A 4 20.15 47.35 20.34
N PRO A 5 20.58 46.15 20.78
CA PRO A 5 21.22 45.19 19.90
C PRO A 5 20.20 44.36 19.11
N SER A 6 20.58 44.03 17.88
CA SER A 6 19.88 43.15 16.94
C SER A 6 19.73 41.72 17.48
N LEU A 7 18.50 41.23 17.61
CA LEU A 7 18.22 39.81 17.85
C LEU A 7 18.00 39.10 16.51
N ARG A 8 19.03 38.38 16.06
CA ARG A 8 18.89 37.34 15.01
C ARG A 8 18.21 36.12 15.63
N PRO A 9 17.21 35.50 14.97
CA PRO A 9 16.65 34.24 15.46
C PRO A 9 17.67 33.11 15.30
N ARG A 10 18.04 32.48 16.43
CA ARG A 10 18.84 31.25 16.48
C ARG A 10 18.02 30.11 15.86
N ARG A 11 18.46 29.62 14.70
CA ARG A 11 18.01 28.33 14.15
C ARG A 11 18.46 27.21 15.08
N LEU A 12 17.53 26.59 15.79
CA LEU A 12 17.75 25.32 16.50
C LEU A 12 17.90 24.22 15.45
N LYS A 13 19.14 23.77 15.21
CA LYS A 13 19.42 22.55 14.44
C LYS A 13 19.03 21.35 15.31
N ALA A 14 17.91 20.71 15.01
CA ALA A 14 17.62 19.38 15.54
C ALA A 14 18.64 18.39 14.95
N ARG A 15 19.49 17.82 15.81
CA ARG A 15 20.36 16.70 15.46
C ARG A 15 19.57 15.41 15.68
N PRO A 16 19.52 14.46 14.73
CA PRO A 16 18.97 13.16 15.02
C PRO A 16 19.95 12.43 15.95
N LEU A 17 19.50 12.09 17.15
CA LEU A 17 20.23 11.24 18.08
C LEU A 17 20.05 9.80 17.61
N ALA A 18 20.92 9.34 16.70
CA ALA A 18 21.02 7.93 16.35
C ALA A 18 21.66 7.19 17.54
N VAL A 19 20.85 6.55 18.37
CA VAL A 19 21.33 5.58 19.35
C VAL A 19 21.58 4.27 18.60
N MET A 20 22.76 4.14 18.01
CA MET A 20 23.28 2.84 17.59
C MET A 20 23.69 2.08 18.85
N LEU A 21 22.86 1.12 19.26
CA LEU A 21 23.28 0.10 20.21
C LEU A 21 24.17 -0.89 19.46
N ALA A 22 25.48 -0.61 19.43
CA ALA A 22 26.48 -1.53 18.90
C ALA A 22 26.58 -2.75 19.83
N VAL A 23 25.93 -3.85 19.45
CA VAL A 23 26.20 -5.16 20.05
C VAL A 23 27.60 -5.58 19.62
N ALA A 24 28.52 -5.65 20.58
CA ALA A 24 29.84 -6.21 20.35
C ALA A 24 29.71 -7.71 20.04
N LEU A 25 29.80 -8.08 18.76
CA LEU A 25 29.95 -9.47 18.34
C LEU A 25 31.39 -9.93 18.63
N LEU A 26 31.58 -10.63 19.74
CA LEU A 26 32.71 -11.54 19.90
C LEU A 26 32.43 -12.77 19.00
N PRO A 27 33.38 -13.22 18.16
CA PRO A 27 33.20 -14.42 17.36
C PRO A 27 33.31 -15.63 18.30
N LEU A 28 32.17 -16.10 18.80
CA LEU A 28 32.10 -17.44 19.38
C LEU A 28 32.29 -18.42 18.22
N ALA A 29 33.41 -19.13 18.22
CA ALA A 29 33.56 -20.35 17.44
C ALA A 29 32.41 -21.29 17.83
N GLN A 30 31.35 -21.33 17.01
CA GLN A 30 30.19 -22.16 17.32
C GLN A 30 30.53 -23.61 17.01
N ALA A 31 30.63 -24.40 18.07
CA ALA A 31 30.64 -25.85 18.03
C ALA A 31 29.47 -26.39 17.17
N ASN A 32 29.57 -27.64 16.72
CA ASN A 32 28.48 -28.38 16.11
C ASN A 32 27.24 -28.37 17.03
N THR A 33 26.35 -27.40 16.83
CA THR A 33 25.15 -27.22 17.64
C THR A 33 23.96 -27.87 16.92
N LEU A 34 23.29 -28.76 17.64
CA LEU A 34 21.99 -29.31 17.31
C LEU A 34 21.03 -28.99 18.48
N PRO A 35 19.70 -29.03 18.27
CA PRO A 35 18.73 -28.86 19.35
C PRO A 35 18.99 -29.83 20.52
N ALA A 36 18.74 -29.40 21.76
CA ALA A 36 19.06 -30.20 22.95
C ALA A 36 18.00 -30.10 24.05
N GLY A 37 17.95 -31.13 24.90
CA GLY A 37 17.04 -31.19 26.04
C GLY A 37 15.58 -31.34 25.64
N MET A 38 15.28 -32.18 24.64
CA MET A 38 13.90 -32.43 24.22
C MET A 38 13.08 -33.07 25.35
N ASN A 39 11.88 -32.53 25.58
CA ASN A 39 10.85 -33.10 26.43
C ASN A 39 9.51 -33.09 25.68
N VAL A 40 8.88 -34.26 25.54
CA VAL A 40 7.58 -34.38 24.84
C VAL A 40 6.46 -34.01 25.82
N ALA A 41 5.78 -32.90 25.57
CA ALA A 41 4.68 -32.41 26.41
C ALA A 41 3.31 -32.93 25.95
N ALA A 42 3.17 -33.27 24.66
CA ALA A 42 1.98 -33.92 24.10
C ALA A 42 2.33 -34.68 22.82
N GLY A 43 1.58 -35.74 22.52
CA GLY A 43 1.82 -36.61 21.37
C GLY A 43 2.99 -37.59 21.59
N GLN A 44 3.60 -38.03 20.49
CA GLN A 44 4.75 -38.93 20.50
C GLN A 44 5.87 -38.33 19.65
N ALA A 45 7.12 -38.45 20.10
CA ALA A 45 8.29 -38.13 19.28
C ALA A 45 9.52 -38.93 19.70
N SER A 46 10.40 -39.18 18.74
CA SER A 46 11.73 -39.76 18.96
C SER A 46 12.78 -38.96 18.19
N VAL A 47 14.02 -39.00 18.68
CA VAL A 47 15.16 -38.30 18.10
C VAL A 47 16.24 -39.32 17.75
N GLN A 48 16.76 -39.22 16.53
CA GLN A 48 17.96 -39.91 16.10
C GLN A 48 19.00 -38.87 15.65
N VAL A 49 20.25 -39.06 16.07
CA VAL A 49 21.37 -38.18 15.68
C VAL A 49 22.43 -39.02 15.02
N ASN A 50 22.86 -38.62 13.82
CA ASN A 50 23.95 -39.22 13.08
C ASN A 50 24.93 -38.12 12.64
N GLY A 51 26.02 -37.95 13.39
CA GLY A 51 26.95 -36.84 13.20
C GLY A 51 26.24 -35.49 13.37
N GLY A 52 26.37 -34.61 12.38
CA GLY A 52 25.71 -33.29 12.35
C GLY A 52 24.24 -33.31 11.91
N GLN A 53 23.63 -34.49 11.73
CA GLN A 53 22.26 -34.64 11.24
C GLN A 53 21.36 -35.19 12.34
N MET A 54 20.25 -34.51 12.58
CA MET A 54 19.21 -34.92 13.52
C MET A 54 17.91 -35.21 12.77
N THR A 55 17.29 -36.35 13.07
CA THR A 55 15.94 -36.69 12.63
C THR A 55 15.01 -36.76 13.83
N VAL A 56 13.93 -35.99 13.77
CA VAL A 56 12.83 -36.00 14.75
C VAL A 56 11.63 -36.67 14.09
N THR A 57 11.26 -37.86 14.56
CA THR A 57 10.02 -38.52 14.11
C THR A 57 8.92 -38.20 15.10
N ASN A 58 7.81 -37.60 14.68
CA ASN A 58 6.75 -37.17 15.59
C ASN A 58 5.34 -37.49 15.10
N SER A 59 4.39 -37.59 16.02
CA SER A 59 2.95 -37.64 15.70
C SER A 59 2.43 -36.26 15.30
N ALA A 60 1.29 -36.21 14.59
CA ALA A 60 0.60 -34.94 14.34
C ALA A 60 0.22 -34.25 15.66
N ASN A 61 0.27 -32.91 15.68
CA ASN A 61 -0.03 -32.04 16.81
C ASN A 61 0.88 -32.24 18.05
N ALA A 62 2.02 -32.94 17.91
CA ALA A 62 2.95 -33.11 19.03
C ALA A 62 3.51 -31.76 19.52
N ILE A 63 3.72 -31.65 20.84
CA ILE A 63 4.35 -30.50 21.48
C ILE A 63 5.68 -30.96 22.06
N LEU A 64 6.77 -30.38 21.54
CA LEU A 64 8.15 -30.69 21.91
C LEU A 64 8.75 -29.46 22.59
N ASN A 65 8.97 -29.54 23.90
CA ASN A 65 9.73 -28.54 24.63
C ASN A 65 11.22 -28.83 24.45
N TRP A 66 12.03 -27.79 24.32
CA TRP A 66 13.48 -27.88 24.12
C TRP A 66 14.19 -26.93 25.07
N GLN A 67 15.26 -27.39 25.72
CA GLN A 67 16.12 -26.50 26.49
C GLN A 67 16.82 -25.49 25.56
N SER A 68 17.22 -25.93 24.37
CA SER A 68 17.72 -25.05 23.30
C SER A 68 17.36 -25.61 21.93
N PHE A 69 17.12 -24.73 20.97
CA PHE A 69 16.86 -25.10 19.58
C PHE A 69 17.68 -24.20 18.66
N SER A 70 18.87 -24.67 18.29
CA SER A 70 19.77 -24.03 17.33
C SER A 70 20.33 -25.08 16.39
N VAL A 71 20.65 -24.69 15.16
CA VAL A 71 21.21 -25.57 14.13
C VAL A 71 22.45 -24.90 13.55
N GLY A 72 23.63 -25.35 13.96
CA GLY A 72 24.90 -24.79 13.50
C GLY A 72 25.11 -24.95 11.99
N ALA A 73 26.01 -24.15 11.43
CA ALA A 73 26.35 -24.24 10.01
C ALA A 73 26.89 -25.65 9.67
N GLY A 74 26.44 -26.22 8.55
CA GLY A 74 26.78 -27.60 8.15
C GLY A 74 25.98 -28.70 8.83
N ASN A 75 25.21 -28.39 9.88
CA ASN A 75 24.30 -29.33 10.53
C ASN A 75 22.89 -29.27 9.94
N GLY A 76 22.10 -30.31 10.20
CA GLY A 76 20.73 -30.40 9.72
C GLY A 76 19.76 -31.02 10.72
N VAL A 77 18.54 -30.51 10.72
CA VAL A 77 17.40 -31.09 11.43
C VAL A 77 16.31 -31.44 10.43
N HIS A 78 15.84 -32.67 10.46
CA HIS A 78 14.73 -33.17 9.66
C HIS A 78 13.57 -33.62 10.55
N PHE A 79 12.37 -33.10 10.31
CA PHE A 79 11.13 -33.60 10.95
C PHE A 79 10.43 -34.59 10.02
N ALA A 80 10.34 -35.85 10.45
CA ALA A 80 9.59 -36.90 9.79
C ALA A 80 8.19 -37.01 10.43
N GLN A 81 7.19 -36.51 9.72
CA GLN A 81 5.81 -36.37 10.19
C GLN A 81 4.86 -37.32 9.42
N PRO A 82 3.65 -37.61 9.93
CA PRO A 82 2.72 -38.53 9.27
C PRO A 82 2.27 -38.07 7.87
N GLY A 83 2.27 -36.76 7.59
CA GLY A 83 1.96 -36.22 6.26
C GLY A 83 2.05 -34.70 6.19
N ALA A 84 1.86 -34.13 5.00
CA ALA A 84 2.08 -32.69 4.72
C ALA A 84 1.21 -31.72 5.51
N ALA A 85 0.03 -32.17 5.96
CA ALA A 85 -0.86 -31.36 6.80
C ALA A 85 -0.55 -31.47 8.30
N SER A 86 0.27 -32.43 8.71
CA SER A 86 0.61 -32.64 10.12
C SER A 86 1.44 -31.47 10.64
N PRO A 87 1.14 -30.92 11.81
CA PRO A 87 1.99 -29.90 12.41
C PRO A 87 2.72 -30.44 13.65
N VAL A 88 3.88 -29.85 13.96
CA VAL A 88 4.62 -30.06 15.22
C VAL A 88 4.97 -28.73 15.84
N LEU A 89 4.77 -28.60 17.14
CA LEU A 89 5.11 -27.41 17.91
C LEU A 89 6.43 -27.64 18.66
N ASN A 90 7.47 -26.89 18.30
CA ASN A 90 8.73 -26.83 19.03
C ASN A 90 8.73 -25.57 19.88
N ARG A 91 8.88 -25.72 21.20
CA ARG A 91 8.92 -24.59 22.14
C ARG A 91 10.25 -24.59 22.90
N VAL A 92 11.00 -23.50 22.80
CA VAL A 92 12.20 -23.31 23.61
C VAL A 92 11.82 -22.84 25.00
N THR A 93 12.27 -23.55 26.02
CA THR A 93 12.04 -23.24 27.45
C THR A 93 13.29 -22.73 28.16
N GLY A 94 14.46 -22.81 27.53
CA GLY A 94 15.68 -22.17 28.00
C GLY A 94 15.73 -20.68 27.67
N ASN A 95 16.87 -20.07 27.98
CA ASN A 95 17.05 -18.61 27.89
C ASN A 95 17.80 -18.17 26.62
N ASP A 96 18.29 -19.11 25.82
CA ASP A 96 19.09 -18.79 24.63
C ASP A 96 18.21 -18.54 23.40
N PRO A 97 18.54 -17.53 22.57
CA PRO A 97 17.90 -17.35 21.27
C PRO A 97 18.21 -18.52 20.34
N SER A 98 17.32 -18.76 19.38
CA SER A 98 17.51 -19.78 18.36
C SER A 98 18.35 -19.23 17.22
N ALA A 99 19.51 -19.85 16.95
CA ALA A 99 20.34 -19.56 15.79
C ALA A 99 20.25 -20.73 14.81
N ILE A 100 19.57 -20.52 13.68
CA ILE A 100 19.43 -21.48 12.59
C ILE A 100 20.39 -21.04 11.48
N LEU A 101 21.54 -21.69 11.42
CA LEU A 101 22.63 -21.41 10.47
C LEU A 101 22.78 -22.55 9.44
N GLY A 102 22.27 -23.75 9.76
CA GLY A 102 22.27 -24.93 8.90
C GLY A 102 20.94 -25.17 8.17
N SER A 103 20.58 -26.44 7.98
CA SER A 103 19.34 -26.84 7.30
C SER A 103 18.24 -27.29 8.25
N LEU A 104 17.01 -26.84 8.03
CA LEU A 104 15.80 -27.33 8.70
C LEU A 104 14.80 -27.83 7.66
N THR A 105 14.45 -29.11 7.71
CA THR A 105 13.56 -29.72 6.70
C THR A 105 12.41 -30.48 7.33
N SER A 106 11.29 -30.63 6.61
CA SER A 106 10.15 -31.44 7.04
C SER A 106 9.27 -31.83 5.86
N ASN A 107 8.70 -33.03 5.90
CA ASN A 107 7.61 -33.39 4.99
C ASN A 107 6.26 -32.81 5.42
N GLY A 108 6.16 -32.17 6.57
CA GLY A 108 4.96 -31.49 7.08
C GLY A 108 5.25 -30.10 7.65
N ARG A 109 4.47 -29.66 8.64
CA ARG A 109 4.48 -28.27 9.13
C ARG A 109 5.29 -28.16 10.43
N VAL A 110 6.18 -27.18 10.51
CA VAL A 110 7.07 -26.95 11.66
C VAL A 110 6.75 -25.60 12.29
N TRP A 111 6.47 -25.62 13.59
CA TRP A 111 6.28 -24.42 14.39
C TRP A 111 7.45 -24.30 15.37
N LEU A 112 8.07 -23.14 15.47
CA LEU A 112 9.19 -22.84 16.38
C LEU A 112 8.86 -21.60 17.21
N MET A 113 8.71 -21.80 18.51
CA MET A 113 8.46 -20.74 19.48
C MET A 113 9.71 -20.53 20.33
N ASN A 114 10.29 -19.32 20.30
CA ASN A 114 11.37 -18.96 21.20
C ASN A 114 11.25 -17.49 21.64
N PRO A 115 10.78 -17.21 22.87
CA PRO A 115 10.62 -15.85 23.37
C PRO A 115 11.91 -15.02 23.40
N ASN A 116 13.07 -15.67 23.40
CA ASN A 116 14.37 -15.01 23.47
C ASN A 116 14.85 -14.46 22.11
N GLY A 117 14.20 -14.85 21.01
CA GLY A 117 14.54 -14.43 19.65
C GLY A 117 14.88 -15.59 18.73
N VAL A 118 14.73 -15.37 17.43
CA VAL A 118 15.07 -16.34 16.38
C VAL A 118 15.82 -15.66 15.24
N LEU A 119 16.97 -16.21 14.87
CA LEU A 119 17.78 -15.80 13.72
C LEU A 119 17.91 -16.98 12.75
N PHE A 120 17.53 -16.77 11.49
CA PHE A 120 17.99 -17.58 10.36
C PHE A 120 19.17 -16.86 9.73
N GLY A 121 20.39 -17.36 9.94
CA GLY A 121 21.60 -16.70 9.46
C GLY A 121 21.81 -16.88 7.95
N GLN A 122 22.72 -16.09 7.39
CA GLN A 122 23.12 -16.22 5.99
C GLN A 122 23.54 -17.67 5.66
N GLY A 123 22.95 -18.23 4.60
CA GLY A 123 23.20 -19.61 4.16
C GLY A 123 22.30 -20.67 4.82
N ALA A 124 21.51 -20.30 5.84
CA ALA A 124 20.49 -21.18 6.39
C ALA A 124 19.44 -21.52 5.32
N ARG A 125 18.98 -22.78 5.31
CA ARG A 125 17.97 -23.27 4.39
C ARG A 125 16.84 -23.95 5.14
N VAL A 126 15.62 -23.49 4.92
CA VAL A 126 14.41 -24.11 5.48
C VAL A 126 13.50 -24.56 4.35
N ASP A 127 13.15 -25.85 4.33
CA ASP A 127 12.23 -26.45 3.36
C ASP A 127 11.22 -27.36 4.06
N VAL A 128 9.98 -26.89 4.15
CA VAL A 128 8.90 -27.52 4.93
C VAL A 128 7.56 -27.39 4.20
N ALA A 129 6.53 -28.16 4.58
CA ALA A 129 5.18 -27.94 4.05
C ALA A 129 4.50 -26.69 4.66
N GLY A 130 5.01 -26.18 5.77
CA GLY A 130 4.59 -24.94 6.41
C GLY A 130 5.49 -24.58 7.58
N LEU A 131 5.74 -23.30 7.77
CA LEU A 131 6.62 -22.75 8.79
C LEU A 131 5.89 -21.65 9.59
N VAL A 132 5.89 -21.77 10.91
CA VAL A 132 5.54 -20.66 11.80
C VAL A 132 6.67 -20.47 12.81
N VAL A 133 7.23 -19.27 12.85
CA VAL A 133 8.28 -18.90 13.78
C VAL A 133 7.77 -17.75 14.61
N SER A 134 7.88 -17.85 15.93
CA SER A 134 7.33 -16.84 16.82
C SER A 134 8.21 -16.60 18.03
N THR A 135 8.38 -15.34 18.40
CA THR A 135 8.84 -14.95 19.75
C THR A 135 7.66 -14.67 20.70
N LEU A 136 6.44 -14.64 20.16
CA LEU A 136 5.21 -14.68 20.96
C LEU A 136 4.89 -16.12 21.36
N ASN A 137 4.23 -16.27 22.50
CA ASN A 137 3.85 -17.58 23.03
C ASN A 137 2.49 -18.05 22.50
N LEU A 138 2.37 -19.36 22.31
CA LEU A 138 1.10 -20.05 22.05
C LEU A 138 0.89 -21.10 23.14
N GLY A 139 -0.22 -21.03 23.85
CA GLY A 139 -0.55 -21.97 24.92
C GLY A 139 -0.82 -23.40 24.40
N ASN A 140 -0.51 -24.42 25.21
CA ASN A 140 -0.79 -25.82 24.84
C ASN A 140 -2.27 -26.07 24.55
N GLN A 141 -3.16 -25.46 25.35
CA GLN A 141 -4.60 -25.61 25.17
C GLN A 141 -5.09 -24.99 23.86
N ASP A 142 -4.54 -23.83 23.47
CA ASP A 142 -4.89 -23.18 22.20
C ASP A 142 -4.38 -24.00 21.02
N TRP A 143 -3.13 -24.48 21.08
CA TRP A 143 -2.56 -25.39 20.09
C TRP A 143 -3.43 -26.63 19.87
N LEU A 144 -3.76 -27.34 20.96
CA LEU A 144 -4.55 -28.58 20.89
C LEU A 144 -5.99 -28.34 20.43
N ALA A 145 -6.51 -27.12 20.64
CA ALA A 145 -7.83 -26.71 20.16
C ALA A 145 -7.81 -26.10 18.75
N GLY A 146 -6.65 -26.01 18.08
CA GLY A 146 -6.52 -25.37 16.76
C GLY A 146 -6.70 -23.85 16.77
N ARG A 147 -6.61 -23.20 17.94
CA ARG A 147 -6.64 -21.75 18.08
C ARG A 147 -5.24 -21.20 17.93
N HIS A 148 -5.01 -20.35 16.93
CA HIS A 148 -3.69 -19.75 16.66
C HIS A 148 -3.60 -18.33 17.22
N ALA A 149 -3.82 -18.19 18.53
CA ALA A 149 -3.76 -16.93 19.25
C ALA A 149 -2.42 -16.82 20.00
N PHE A 150 -1.59 -15.88 19.58
CA PHE A 150 -0.27 -15.65 20.12
C PHE A 150 -0.26 -14.39 20.98
N SER A 151 0.47 -14.46 22.09
CA SER A 151 0.67 -13.32 22.98
C SER A 151 2.06 -13.32 23.58
N SER A 152 2.61 -12.14 23.82
CA SER A 152 3.85 -12.01 24.56
C SER A 152 3.62 -12.31 26.05
N THR A 153 4.63 -12.86 26.70
CA THR A 153 4.67 -13.05 28.17
C THR A 153 5.56 -12.01 28.85
N GLY A 154 5.91 -10.93 28.14
CA GLY A 154 6.90 -9.91 28.51
C GLY A 154 7.31 -9.06 27.30
N THR A 155 8.51 -8.47 27.31
CA THR A 155 9.05 -7.80 26.12
C THR A 155 9.36 -8.83 25.03
N ALA A 156 8.59 -8.85 23.95
CA ALA A 156 8.79 -9.79 22.85
C ALA A 156 10.08 -9.48 22.07
N ALA A 157 10.94 -10.48 21.88
CA ALA A 157 12.13 -10.38 21.05
C ALA A 157 11.79 -10.33 19.54
N GLY A 158 12.81 -10.14 18.70
CA GLY A 158 12.66 -10.11 17.24
C GLY A 158 12.82 -11.47 16.56
N VAL A 159 12.29 -11.57 15.34
CA VAL A 159 12.61 -12.64 14.37
C VAL A 159 13.37 -12.03 13.20
N VAL A 160 14.55 -12.56 12.89
CA VAL A 160 15.38 -12.08 11.77
C VAL A 160 15.62 -13.22 10.78
N ASN A 161 15.35 -12.97 9.50
CA ASN A 161 15.69 -13.88 8.41
C ASN A 161 16.77 -13.29 7.50
N GLU A 162 17.92 -13.93 7.42
CA GLU A 162 19.00 -13.69 6.44
C GLU A 162 19.19 -14.90 5.52
N GLY A 163 18.47 -15.99 5.77
CA GLY A 163 18.53 -17.24 5.02
C GLY A 163 17.46 -17.35 3.94
N HIS A 164 17.22 -18.59 3.52
CA HIS A 164 16.18 -18.95 2.56
C HIS A 164 15.12 -19.82 3.26
N LEU A 165 13.91 -19.27 3.38
CA LEU A 165 12.76 -19.95 3.97
C LEU A 165 11.77 -20.28 2.86
N ARG A 166 11.46 -21.56 2.67
CA ARG A 166 10.57 -21.98 1.59
C ARG A 166 9.52 -22.98 2.07
N THR A 167 8.33 -22.87 1.49
CA THR A 167 7.39 -23.99 1.42
C THR A 167 7.33 -24.62 0.03
N SER A 168 7.30 -25.95 -0.01
CA SER A 168 7.43 -26.73 -1.24
C SER A 168 6.10 -27.16 -1.87
N LEU A 169 4.99 -27.13 -1.11
CA LEU A 169 3.68 -27.67 -1.53
C LEU A 169 2.52 -26.70 -1.24
N GLY A 170 2.70 -25.41 -1.57
CA GLY A 170 1.83 -24.38 -0.99
C GLY A 170 2.02 -24.32 0.53
N GLY A 171 1.06 -23.79 1.27
CA GLY A 171 1.20 -23.60 2.71
C GLY A 171 1.70 -22.21 3.09
N ARG A 172 2.38 -22.08 4.22
CA ARG A 172 2.69 -20.75 4.79
C ARG A 172 4.09 -20.65 5.34
N VAL A 173 4.69 -19.47 5.23
CA VAL A 173 5.75 -18.99 6.12
C VAL A 173 5.24 -17.82 6.95
N ALA A 174 5.18 -17.95 8.27
CA ALA A 174 4.81 -16.88 9.18
C ALA A 174 5.93 -16.57 10.17
N LEU A 175 6.37 -15.32 10.22
CA LEU A 175 7.32 -14.80 11.22
C LEU A 175 6.58 -13.81 12.12
N LEU A 176 6.50 -14.13 13.41
CA LEU A 176 5.73 -13.40 14.41
C LEU A 176 6.65 -12.94 15.55
N GLY A 177 6.55 -11.71 16.01
CA GLY A 177 7.37 -11.28 17.15
C GLY A 177 7.14 -9.85 17.61
N GLY A 178 7.99 -9.37 18.52
CA GLY A 178 7.99 -7.95 18.89
C GLY A 178 8.52 -7.06 17.76
N SER A 179 9.39 -7.62 16.92
CA SER A 179 9.83 -7.06 15.64
C SER A 179 10.10 -8.20 14.65
N VAL A 180 10.00 -7.93 13.37
CA VAL A 180 10.27 -8.91 12.31
C VAL A 180 11.11 -8.25 11.23
N GLU A 181 12.25 -8.85 10.92
CA GLU A 181 13.13 -8.38 9.86
C GLU A 181 13.40 -9.49 8.83
N ASN A 182 13.18 -9.19 7.56
CA ASN A 182 13.60 -10.03 6.45
C ASN A 182 14.70 -9.36 5.63
N ARG A 183 15.90 -9.94 5.64
CA ARG A 183 17.06 -9.62 4.78
C ARG A 183 17.31 -10.70 3.73
N GLY A 184 16.76 -11.89 3.92
CA GLY A 184 16.89 -13.04 3.04
C GLY A 184 15.72 -13.22 2.06
N LEU A 185 15.45 -14.47 1.71
CA LEU A 185 14.38 -14.87 0.80
C LEU A 185 13.33 -15.69 1.54
N ILE A 186 12.06 -15.32 1.39
CA ILE A 186 10.92 -16.11 1.85
C ILE A 186 10.03 -16.45 0.65
N GLU A 187 9.81 -17.74 0.41
CA GLU A 187 9.00 -18.24 -0.71
C GLU A 187 7.87 -19.15 -0.24
N ALA A 188 6.63 -18.84 -0.63
CA ALA A 188 5.48 -19.72 -0.46
C ALA A 188 4.59 -19.71 -1.72
N PRO A 189 5.02 -20.36 -2.83
CA PRO A 189 4.26 -20.37 -4.09
C PRO A 189 2.84 -20.92 -3.90
N GLY A 190 1.83 -20.20 -4.40
CA GLY A 190 0.41 -20.50 -4.20
C GLY A 190 -0.05 -20.49 -2.74
N GLY A 191 0.82 -20.09 -1.81
CA GLY A 191 0.61 -20.10 -0.38
C GLY A 191 0.58 -18.70 0.20
N GLN A 192 1.00 -18.58 1.46
CA GLN A 192 0.97 -17.32 2.20
C GLN A 192 2.31 -16.99 2.87
N VAL A 193 2.73 -15.74 2.78
CA VAL A 193 3.82 -15.19 3.59
C VAL A 193 3.23 -14.20 4.59
N VAL A 194 3.59 -14.34 5.87
CA VAL A 194 3.12 -13.45 6.94
C VAL A 194 4.32 -12.92 7.71
N LEU A 195 4.46 -11.59 7.80
CA LEU A 195 5.33 -10.93 8.78
C LEU A 195 4.43 -10.14 9.74
N ALA A 196 4.44 -10.45 11.03
CA ALA A 196 3.62 -9.73 12.00
C ALA A 196 4.41 -9.33 13.24
N ALA A 197 4.53 -8.02 13.48
CA ALA A 197 5.13 -7.44 14.67
C ALA A 197 4.04 -6.89 15.62
N GLY A 198 4.11 -7.26 16.90
CA GLY A 198 3.21 -6.78 17.94
C GLY A 198 3.26 -7.59 19.23
N GLN A 199 2.41 -7.23 20.19
CA GLN A 199 2.31 -7.97 21.47
C GLN A 199 1.32 -9.13 21.41
N SER A 200 0.37 -9.09 20.49
CA SER A 200 -0.57 -10.17 20.25
C SER A 200 -0.95 -10.25 18.78
N VAL A 201 -0.89 -11.47 18.25
CA VAL A 201 -1.21 -11.81 16.87
C VAL A 201 -2.15 -13.00 16.87
N GLU A 202 -3.16 -12.98 16.01
CA GLU A 202 -4.05 -14.10 15.79
C GLU A 202 -4.08 -14.44 14.30
N LEU A 203 -3.90 -15.73 14.00
CA LEU A 203 -4.03 -16.27 12.65
C LEU A 203 -5.40 -16.96 12.53
N LEU A 204 -6.36 -16.24 11.95
CA LEU A 204 -7.77 -16.59 11.92
C LEU A 204 -8.13 -17.41 10.68
N ASP A 205 -8.78 -18.56 10.90
CA ASP A 205 -9.37 -19.34 9.81
C ASP A 205 -10.74 -18.80 9.44
N THR A 206 -10.81 -18.25 8.23
CA THR A 206 -12.02 -17.62 7.70
C THR A 206 -12.74 -18.52 6.70
N GLY A 207 -12.29 -19.77 6.50
CA GLY A 207 -12.82 -20.67 5.46
C GLY A 207 -12.45 -20.25 4.02
N ALA A 208 -11.61 -19.22 3.88
CA ALA A 208 -10.99 -18.79 2.64
C ALA A 208 -9.66 -19.57 2.45
N PRO A 209 -9.07 -19.62 1.24
CA PRO A 209 -7.80 -20.33 1.02
C PRO A 209 -6.63 -19.81 1.88
N ASN A 210 -6.74 -18.60 2.45
CA ASN A 210 -5.73 -17.98 3.30
C ASN A 210 -6.31 -17.63 4.69
N LEU A 211 -5.49 -17.73 5.75
CA LEU A 211 -5.89 -17.23 7.07
C LEU A 211 -5.78 -15.71 7.09
N SER A 212 -6.71 -15.04 7.75
CA SER A 212 -6.58 -13.60 8.01
C SER A 212 -5.67 -13.36 9.22
N VAL A 213 -4.92 -12.26 9.19
CA VAL A 213 -4.01 -11.88 10.28
C VAL A 213 -4.65 -10.74 11.06
N ARG A 214 -4.80 -10.93 12.36
CA ARG A 214 -5.26 -9.88 13.28
C ARG A 214 -4.16 -9.55 14.28
N VAL A 215 -3.87 -8.27 14.42
CA VAL A 215 -2.94 -7.76 15.44
C VAL A 215 -3.72 -6.79 16.32
N THR A 216 -3.94 -7.16 17.59
CA THR A 216 -4.82 -6.39 18.50
C THR A 216 -4.05 -5.33 19.30
N ALA A 217 -2.76 -5.54 19.52
CA ALA A 217 -1.84 -4.60 20.15
C ALA A 217 -0.59 -4.42 19.27
N PRO A 218 -0.75 -3.80 18.08
CA PRO A 218 0.37 -3.59 17.17
C PRO A 218 1.41 -2.71 17.84
N GLN A 219 2.64 -3.22 17.85
CA GLN A 219 3.84 -2.56 18.35
C GLN A 219 5.01 -3.00 17.48
N GLY A 220 6.13 -2.29 17.60
CA GLY A 220 7.35 -2.65 16.89
C GLY A 220 7.25 -2.48 15.38
N GLU A 221 8.18 -3.14 14.70
CA GLU A 221 8.46 -2.90 13.29
C GLU A 221 8.48 -4.21 12.50
N ALA A 222 7.90 -4.18 11.31
CA ALA A 222 8.16 -5.15 10.26
C ALA A 222 9.01 -4.48 9.17
N LEU A 223 10.25 -4.95 9.01
CA LEU A 223 11.22 -4.43 8.05
C LEU A 223 11.51 -5.51 6.99
N ASN A 224 11.28 -5.18 5.72
CA ASN A 224 11.71 -6.02 4.61
C ASN A 224 12.80 -5.31 3.80
N LEU A 225 14.01 -5.85 3.87
CA LEU A 225 15.17 -5.52 3.04
C LEU A 225 15.40 -6.57 1.94
N GLY A 226 14.91 -7.80 2.16
CA GLY A 226 15.07 -8.94 1.27
C GLY A 226 13.89 -9.13 0.31
N THR A 227 13.56 -10.39 0.03
CA THR A 227 12.48 -10.76 -0.90
C THR A 227 11.42 -11.61 -0.20
N LEU A 228 10.16 -11.21 -0.36
CA LEU A 228 8.98 -12.02 -0.03
C LEU A 228 8.29 -12.40 -1.34
N THR A 229 8.06 -13.69 -1.58
CA THR A 229 7.33 -14.16 -2.77
C THR A 229 6.28 -15.20 -2.41
N ALA A 230 5.08 -15.00 -2.94
CA ALA A 230 3.96 -15.93 -2.84
C ALA A 230 3.23 -15.92 -4.18
N ALA A 231 3.82 -16.55 -5.20
CA ALA A 231 3.30 -16.50 -6.56
C ALA A 231 1.83 -16.95 -6.64
N GLY A 232 0.92 -16.09 -7.12
CA GLY A 232 -0.53 -16.31 -7.12
C GLY A 232 -1.16 -16.50 -5.72
N GLY A 233 -0.40 -16.25 -4.67
CA GLY A 233 -0.75 -16.45 -3.26
C GLY A 233 -1.01 -15.12 -2.53
N ARG A 234 -0.73 -15.08 -1.23
CA ARG A 234 -1.00 -13.90 -0.39
C ARG A 234 0.20 -13.50 0.45
N ILE A 235 0.45 -12.19 0.56
CA ILE A 235 1.50 -11.66 1.45
C ILE A 235 0.85 -10.67 2.42
N ASP A 236 1.00 -10.92 3.71
CA ASP A 236 0.50 -10.08 4.79
C ASP A 236 1.68 -9.55 5.62
N VAL A 237 1.79 -8.24 5.74
CA VAL A 237 2.77 -7.58 6.61
C VAL A 237 2.03 -6.65 7.57
N HIS A 238 2.14 -6.92 8.87
CA HIS A 238 1.41 -6.21 9.92
C HIS A 238 2.35 -5.73 11.02
N ALA A 239 2.31 -4.46 11.38
CA ALA A 239 3.09 -3.90 12.48
C ALA A 239 2.55 -2.55 12.94
N ALA A 240 3.16 -1.94 13.97
CA ALA A 240 2.96 -0.51 14.19
C ALA A 240 3.64 0.31 13.09
N ALA A 241 4.90 -0.01 12.77
CA ALA A 241 5.63 0.53 11.64
C ALA A 241 5.96 -0.55 10.62
N VAL A 242 5.66 -0.32 9.35
CA VAL A 242 6.06 -1.20 8.24
C VAL A 242 7.01 -0.44 7.34
N ASN A 243 8.23 -0.95 7.19
CA ASN A 243 9.24 -0.40 6.31
C ASN A 243 9.58 -1.42 5.22
N GLN A 244 9.27 -1.06 3.98
CA GLN A 244 9.49 -1.89 2.81
C GLN A 244 10.57 -1.26 1.92
N ARG A 245 11.71 -1.94 1.83
CA ARG A 245 12.88 -1.50 1.03
C ARG A 245 13.37 -2.58 0.06
N GLY A 246 12.80 -3.78 0.15
CA GLY A 246 13.14 -4.92 -0.71
C GLY A 246 12.04 -5.21 -1.73
N ILE A 247 11.82 -6.49 -2.00
CA ILE A 247 10.85 -6.98 -2.97
C ILE A 247 9.72 -7.72 -2.24
N VAL A 248 8.48 -7.40 -2.60
CA VAL A 248 7.27 -8.13 -2.20
C VAL A 248 6.52 -8.48 -3.48
N ARG A 249 6.38 -9.77 -3.77
CA ARG A 249 5.85 -10.26 -5.05
C ARG A 249 4.80 -11.34 -4.86
N ALA A 250 3.58 -11.06 -5.30
CA ALA A 250 2.48 -12.03 -5.38
C ALA A 250 2.07 -12.31 -6.84
N ASP A 251 2.97 -12.06 -7.79
CA ASP A 251 2.73 -12.27 -9.22
C ASP A 251 2.26 -13.70 -9.53
N SER A 252 1.43 -13.86 -10.55
CA SER A 252 1.02 -15.19 -11.03
C SER A 252 1.77 -15.59 -12.30
N LEU A 253 1.90 -16.90 -12.50
CA LEU A 253 2.37 -17.46 -13.77
C LEU A 253 1.28 -17.24 -14.85
N GLU A 254 1.67 -17.18 -16.12
CA GLU A 254 0.92 -16.68 -17.30
C GLU A 254 -0.57 -17.09 -17.48
N ARG A 255 -1.10 -18.06 -16.72
CA ARG A 255 -2.47 -18.61 -16.83
C ARG A 255 -3.28 -18.61 -15.52
N GLY A 256 -2.99 -17.70 -14.59
CA GLY A 256 -3.78 -17.56 -13.36
C GLY A 256 -3.88 -16.11 -12.87
N PRO A 257 -4.92 -15.78 -12.07
CA PRO A 257 -5.03 -14.46 -11.46
C PRO A 257 -3.83 -14.22 -10.52
N ALA A 258 -3.33 -12.98 -10.48
CA ALA A 258 -2.30 -12.61 -9.53
C ALA A 258 -2.83 -12.66 -8.08
N GLY A 259 -1.88 -12.68 -7.15
CA GLY A 259 -2.17 -12.77 -5.72
C GLY A 259 -2.61 -11.46 -5.07
N GLU A 260 -2.65 -11.48 -3.74
CA GLU A 260 -2.96 -10.30 -2.92
C GLU A 260 -1.77 -9.93 -2.02
N ILE A 261 -1.45 -8.65 -1.95
CA ILE A 261 -0.49 -8.08 -1.01
C ILE A 261 -1.22 -7.11 -0.07
N VAL A 262 -1.05 -7.32 1.23
CA VAL A 262 -1.54 -6.42 2.28
C VAL A 262 -0.36 -5.98 3.15
N LEU A 263 0.06 -4.73 3.01
CA LEU A 263 0.98 -4.09 3.93
C LEU A 263 0.17 -3.14 4.83
N LYS A 264 0.05 -3.48 6.11
CA LYS A 264 -0.81 -2.76 7.06
C LYS A 264 -0.03 -2.34 8.30
N ALA A 265 0.19 -1.05 8.44
CA ALA A 265 0.71 -0.43 9.65
C ALA A 265 -0.43 0.12 10.52
N SER A 266 -0.32 0.09 11.84
CA SER A 266 -1.24 0.87 12.70
C SER A 266 -0.82 2.34 12.82
N GLU A 267 0.46 2.63 12.60
CA GLU A 267 1.00 3.99 12.58
C GLU A 267 1.48 4.36 11.18
N ARG A 268 2.66 3.88 10.78
CA ARG A 268 3.31 4.35 9.54
C ARG A 268 3.73 3.20 8.63
N LEU A 269 3.35 3.31 7.36
CA LEU A 269 3.83 2.47 6.27
C LEU A 269 4.73 3.30 5.35
N CYS A 270 5.96 2.85 5.10
CA CYS A 270 6.88 3.49 4.17
C CYS A 270 7.43 2.49 3.15
N LEU A 271 7.25 2.79 1.87
CA LEU A 271 7.97 2.18 0.75
C LEU A 271 9.10 3.13 0.37
N MET A 272 10.35 2.65 0.39
CA MET A 272 11.55 3.47 0.19
C MET A 272 12.20 3.21 -1.18
N ALA A 273 13.30 3.92 -1.46
CA ALA A 273 14.12 3.73 -2.64
C ALA A 273 14.38 2.25 -3.00
N GLY A 274 14.20 1.93 -4.28
CA GLY A 274 14.40 0.61 -4.87
C GLY A 274 13.35 -0.44 -4.50
N SER A 275 12.37 -0.11 -3.65
CA SER A 275 11.36 -1.09 -3.23
C SER A 275 10.38 -1.44 -4.36
N VAL A 276 10.02 -2.73 -4.43
CA VAL A 276 9.05 -3.26 -5.40
C VAL A 276 7.94 -3.98 -4.65
N THR A 277 6.70 -3.63 -4.95
CA THR A 277 5.50 -4.32 -4.47
C THR A 277 4.62 -4.67 -5.66
N ALA A 278 4.61 -5.94 -6.08
CA ALA A 278 3.98 -6.36 -7.33
C ALA A 278 3.05 -7.56 -7.15
N ALA A 279 1.85 -7.46 -7.72
CA ALA A 279 0.88 -8.54 -7.88
C ALA A 279 0.42 -8.58 -9.35
N ASP A 280 1.37 -8.80 -10.25
CA ASP A 280 1.13 -8.83 -11.69
C ASP A 280 0.70 -10.23 -12.17
N GLY A 281 -0.11 -10.35 -13.22
CA GLY A 281 -0.57 -11.67 -13.68
C GLY A 281 -1.35 -11.67 -14.98
N GLU A 282 -2.14 -12.73 -15.23
CA GLU A 282 -3.06 -12.74 -16.37
C GLU A 282 -4.16 -11.68 -16.18
N THR A 283 -4.78 -11.68 -15.00
CA THR A 283 -5.48 -10.53 -14.45
C THR A 283 -4.63 -10.00 -13.31
N GLY A 284 -4.45 -8.68 -13.25
CA GLY A 284 -3.72 -8.02 -12.17
C GLY A 284 -4.37 -8.28 -10.82
N GLY A 285 -3.55 -8.32 -9.77
CA GLY A 285 -3.97 -8.71 -8.42
C GLY A 285 -4.45 -7.54 -7.59
N HIS A 286 -4.36 -7.70 -6.27
CA HIS A 286 -4.73 -6.65 -5.33
C HIS A 286 -3.54 -6.24 -4.47
N VAL A 287 -3.26 -4.95 -4.40
CA VAL A 287 -2.25 -4.38 -3.49
C VAL A 287 -2.90 -3.38 -2.55
N LYS A 288 -2.82 -3.63 -1.25
CA LYS A 288 -3.37 -2.78 -0.19
C LYS A 288 -2.25 -2.24 0.69
N LEU A 289 -2.03 -0.93 0.63
CA LEU A 289 -1.02 -0.20 1.39
C LEU A 289 -1.72 0.68 2.42
N LEU A 290 -1.77 0.23 3.67
CA LEU A 290 -2.64 0.77 4.70
C LEU A 290 -1.84 1.24 5.91
N GLY A 291 -2.20 2.39 6.46
CA GLY A 291 -1.60 2.92 7.68
C GLY A 291 -2.23 4.25 8.08
N ARG A 292 -1.97 4.73 9.30
CA ARG A 292 -2.37 6.08 9.70
C ARG A 292 -1.61 7.13 8.87
N GLU A 293 -0.35 6.86 8.56
CA GLU A 293 0.48 7.58 7.58
C GLU A 293 1.02 6.59 6.54
N VAL A 294 0.86 6.89 5.25
CA VAL A 294 1.37 6.05 4.15
C VAL A 294 2.26 6.86 3.23
N GLY A 295 3.53 6.46 3.10
CA GLY A 295 4.52 7.13 2.27
C GLY A 295 5.13 6.21 1.22
N LEU A 296 5.14 6.65 -0.04
CA LEU A 296 5.90 6.07 -1.14
C LEU A 296 6.97 7.09 -1.52
N PHE A 297 8.23 6.77 -1.21
CA PHE A 297 9.37 7.67 -1.36
C PHE A 297 10.27 7.25 -2.53
N ASP A 298 11.08 8.21 -3.00
CA ASP A 298 12.07 7.99 -4.06
C ASP A 298 11.44 7.29 -5.27
N ASP A 299 12.07 6.23 -5.78
CA ASP A 299 11.63 5.43 -6.94
C ASP A 299 10.82 4.17 -6.56
N ALA A 300 10.14 4.18 -5.41
CA ALA A 300 9.28 3.07 -4.99
C ALA A 300 8.25 2.69 -6.07
N SER A 301 8.15 1.40 -6.40
CA SER A 301 7.28 0.88 -7.45
C SER A 301 6.21 -0.05 -6.91
N VAL A 302 4.97 0.22 -7.30
CA VAL A 302 3.80 -0.62 -7.02
C VAL A 302 3.16 -1.05 -8.32
N SER A 303 2.83 -2.33 -8.47
CA SER A 303 2.17 -2.85 -9.66
C SER A 303 1.11 -3.90 -9.33
N ALA A 304 -0.03 -3.77 -9.98
CA ALA A 304 -1.10 -4.76 -10.08
C ALA A 304 -1.53 -4.86 -11.54
N SER A 305 -0.57 -4.88 -12.47
CA SER A 305 -0.85 -4.91 -13.91
C SER A 305 -1.21 -6.33 -14.34
N GLY A 306 -2.05 -6.45 -15.36
CA GLY A 306 -2.41 -7.73 -15.95
C GLY A 306 -2.17 -7.78 -17.44
N ARG A 307 -1.98 -8.99 -17.95
CA ARG A 307 -1.91 -9.23 -19.40
C ARG A 307 -3.26 -8.96 -20.07
N LEU A 308 -4.35 -9.42 -19.44
CA LEU A 308 -5.71 -9.23 -19.89
C LEU A 308 -6.34 -8.00 -19.23
N ASP A 309 -6.59 -8.05 -17.93
CA ASP A 309 -7.20 -6.93 -17.20
C ASP A 309 -6.28 -6.43 -16.09
N GLY A 310 -6.26 -5.11 -15.87
CA GLY A 310 -5.55 -4.52 -14.74
C GLY A 310 -6.21 -4.86 -13.40
N GLY A 311 -5.40 -4.90 -12.35
CA GLY A 311 -5.81 -5.18 -10.97
C GLY A 311 -6.18 -3.92 -10.18
N GLU A 312 -6.11 -4.02 -8.86
CA GLU A 312 -6.46 -2.91 -7.96
C GLU A 312 -5.34 -2.56 -6.99
N VAL A 313 -5.08 -1.26 -6.84
CA VAL A 313 -4.15 -0.72 -5.86
C VAL A 313 -4.89 0.27 -4.95
N PHE A 314 -4.86 0.02 -3.65
CA PHE A 314 -5.43 0.89 -2.61
C PHE A 314 -4.30 1.41 -1.72
N VAL A 315 -4.13 2.73 -1.69
CA VAL A 315 -3.12 3.41 -0.87
C VAL A 315 -3.83 4.34 0.09
N GLY A 316 -3.65 4.09 1.38
CA GLY A 316 -4.22 4.85 2.46
C GLY A 316 -5.71 4.58 2.72
N GLY A 317 -6.53 4.18 1.74
CA GLY A 317 -7.94 3.87 1.98
C GLY A 317 -8.66 3.33 0.75
N GLY A 318 -9.97 3.15 0.87
CA GLY A 318 -10.82 2.80 -0.25
C GLY A 318 -11.39 4.02 -0.98
N MET A 319 -12.18 3.75 -2.02
CA MET A 319 -12.81 4.76 -2.87
C MET A 319 -13.55 5.82 -2.03
N GLN A 320 -13.22 7.10 -2.21
CA GLN A 320 -13.77 8.23 -1.46
C GLN A 320 -13.74 8.07 0.08
N GLY A 321 -12.90 7.18 0.61
CA GLY A 321 -12.86 6.83 2.03
C GLY A 321 -14.11 6.12 2.56
N ARG A 322 -14.98 5.58 1.69
CA ARG A 322 -16.28 4.99 2.07
C ARG A 322 -16.24 3.48 2.24
N ASP A 323 -15.14 2.83 1.87
CA ASP A 323 -14.96 1.40 2.06
C ASP A 323 -14.66 1.08 3.53
N ALA A 324 -15.69 0.69 4.29
CA ALA A 324 -15.56 0.33 5.69
C ALA A 324 -14.67 -0.91 5.96
N SER A 325 -14.33 -1.69 4.93
CA SER A 325 -13.40 -2.82 5.06
C SER A 325 -11.93 -2.39 5.11
N LEU A 326 -11.63 -1.15 4.69
CA LEU A 326 -10.29 -0.58 4.66
C LEU A 326 -10.18 0.56 5.68
N PRO A 327 -9.15 0.59 6.54
CA PRO A 327 -8.88 1.75 7.36
C PRO A 327 -8.43 2.90 6.46
N ASN A 328 -8.90 4.12 6.75
CA ASN A 328 -8.44 5.31 6.07
C ASN A 328 -7.22 5.91 6.77
N ALA A 329 -6.21 6.28 6.00
CA ALA A 329 -5.06 7.03 6.43
C ALA A 329 -5.48 8.42 6.87
N GLN A 330 -4.70 9.01 7.77
CA GLN A 330 -4.78 10.43 8.06
C GLN A 330 -3.97 11.22 7.05
N ALA A 331 -2.82 10.71 6.61
CA ALA A 331 -2.00 11.38 5.62
C ALA A 331 -1.33 10.41 4.65
N LEU A 332 -1.20 10.85 3.40
CA LEU A 332 -0.58 10.12 2.30
C LEU A 332 0.46 11.00 1.61
N PHE A 333 1.65 10.45 1.40
CA PHE A 333 2.69 11.05 0.56
C PHE A 333 3.07 10.09 -0.57
N PHE A 334 2.80 10.47 -1.81
CA PHE A 334 3.22 9.76 -3.01
C PHE A 334 4.24 10.61 -3.77
N GLY A 335 5.52 10.24 -3.58
CA GLY A 335 6.68 10.96 -4.09
C GLY A 335 6.75 11.01 -5.61
N ARG A 336 7.47 12.01 -6.12
CA ARG A 336 7.54 12.33 -7.54
C ARG A 336 8.13 11.22 -8.41
N ASP A 337 9.11 10.50 -7.90
CA ASP A 337 9.79 9.44 -8.66
C ASP A 337 9.15 8.06 -8.45
N ALA A 338 8.18 7.96 -7.54
CA ALA A 338 7.44 6.74 -7.27
C ALA A 338 6.44 6.46 -8.40
N SER A 339 6.05 5.19 -8.54
CA SER A 339 5.09 4.78 -9.56
C SER A 339 4.09 3.74 -9.08
N ILE A 340 2.86 3.84 -9.58
CA ILE A 340 1.81 2.85 -9.38
C ILE A 340 1.21 2.48 -10.75
N ARG A 341 1.15 1.18 -11.05
CA ARG A 341 0.57 0.65 -12.28
C ARG A 341 -0.52 -0.37 -12.01
N ALA A 342 -1.60 -0.28 -12.79
CA ALA A 342 -2.66 -1.25 -12.89
C ALA A 342 -3.08 -1.39 -14.36
N ASP A 343 -2.10 -1.54 -15.26
CA ASP A 343 -2.34 -1.58 -16.70
C ASP A 343 -2.92 -2.93 -17.13
N ALA A 344 -3.76 -2.93 -18.17
CA ALA A 344 -3.93 -4.06 -19.06
C ALA A 344 -2.88 -3.98 -20.18
N GLN A 345 -2.08 -5.03 -20.35
CA GLN A 345 -0.92 -5.00 -21.26
C GLN A 345 -1.26 -5.43 -22.69
N GLU A 346 -2.09 -6.47 -22.87
CA GLU A 346 -2.46 -7.01 -24.17
C GLU A 346 -3.91 -6.68 -24.53
N ARG A 347 -4.89 -7.26 -23.83
CA ARG A 347 -6.32 -7.09 -24.13
C ARG A 347 -7.17 -7.16 -22.86
N GLY A 348 -7.83 -6.06 -22.55
CA GLY A 348 -8.79 -5.92 -21.47
C GLY A 348 -8.69 -4.53 -20.85
N ASP A 349 -9.46 -4.33 -19.79
CA ASP A 349 -9.64 -2.99 -19.22
C ASP A 349 -8.51 -2.65 -18.24
N GLY A 350 -8.11 -1.38 -18.23
CA GLY A 350 -7.22 -0.86 -17.20
C GLY A 350 -7.85 -1.00 -15.82
N GLY A 351 -7.00 -1.21 -14.82
CA GLY A 351 -7.40 -1.47 -13.45
C GLY A 351 -7.78 -0.21 -12.66
N ARG A 352 -7.69 -0.32 -11.34
CA ARG A 352 -8.08 0.72 -10.40
C ARG A 352 -6.92 1.13 -9.50
N ILE A 353 -6.70 2.42 -9.36
CA ILE A 353 -5.74 2.98 -8.40
C ILE A 353 -6.44 4.00 -7.52
N ILE A 354 -6.43 3.80 -6.20
CA ILE A 354 -7.04 4.69 -5.21
C ILE A 354 -5.96 5.20 -4.27
N LEU A 355 -5.78 6.52 -4.21
CA LEU A 355 -4.98 7.21 -3.19
C LEU A 355 -5.94 8.03 -2.32
N TRP A 356 -6.07 7.66 -1.05
CA TRP A 356 -6.99 8.30 -0.11
C TRP A 356 -6.34 8.60 1.24
N SER A 357 -6.67 9.76 1.80
CA SER A 357 -6.48 10.03 3.22
C SER A 357 -7.55 10.99 3.77
N ASN A 358 -7.88 10.89 5.05
CA ASN A 358 -8.89 11.74 5.68
C ASN A 358 -8.40 13.18 5.88
N ALA A 359 -7.09 13.44 6.02
CA ALA A 359 -6.58 14.77 6.33
C ALA A 359 -5.72 15.38 5.22
N ALA A 360 -4.66 14.72 4.76
CA ALA A 360 -3.72 15.33 3.81
C ALA A 360 -3.14 14.33 2.80
N THR A 361 -3.45 14.53 1.52
CA THR A 361 -2.91 13.73 0.42
C THR A 361 -1.99 14.58 -0.46
N ARG A 362 -0.75 14.11 -0.64
CA ARG A 362 0.19 14.61 -1.65
C ARG A 362 0.43 13.53 -2.70
N ALA A 363 0.19 13.86 -3.97
CA ALA A 363 0.34 12.92 -5.07
C ALA A 363 1.14 13.53 -6.23
N TYR A 364 2.39 13.08 -6.40
CA TYR A 364 3.33 13.64 -7.37
C TYR A 364 3.90 12.63 -8.37
N GLY A 365 3.80 11.34 -8.06
CA GLY A 365 4.41 10.29 -8.87
C GLY A 365 3.67 9.97 -10.16
N ALA A 366 4.06 8.87 -10.79
CA ALA A 366 3.46 8.37 -12.02
C ALA A 366 2.34 7.35 -11.74
N LEU A 367 1.17 7.57 -12.32
CA LEU A 367 0.01 6.69 -12.18
C LEU A 367 -0.41 6.19 -13.57
N SER A 368 -0.60 4.87 -13.72
CA SER A 368 -0.99 4.25 -15.00
C SER A 368 -2.05 3.16 -14.79
N ALA A 369 -3.18 3.28 -15.47
CA ALA A 369 -4.24 2.28 -15.52
C ALA A 369 -4.77 2.21 -16.96
N ARG A 370 -3.90 1.84 -17.91
CA ARG A 370 -4.21 1.83 -19.34
C ARG A 370 -5.00 0.61 -19.75
N GLY A 371 -5.84 0.76 -20.78
CA GLY A 371 -6.46 -0.36 -21.47
C GLY A 371 -5.47 -1.09 -22.39
N GLY A 372 -5.72 -2.38 -22.65
CA GLY A 372 -4.87 -3.23 -23.45
C GLY A 372 -4.66 -2.74 -24.89
N ALA A 373 -3.44 -2.92 -25.41
CA ALA A 373 -3.07 -2.47 -26.76
C ALA A 373 -3.93 -3.09 -27.88
N ALA A 374 -4.42 -4.32 -27.68
CA ALA A 374 -5.27 -5.04 -28.62
C ALA A 374 -6.78 -4.83 -28.37
N GLY A 375 -7.18 -4.19 -27.26
CA GLY A 375 -8.58 -3.90 -26.92
C GLY A 375 -8.79 -3.68 -25.43
N GLY A 376 -9.91 -3.02 -25.08
CA GLY A 376 -10.30 -2.67 -23.70
C GLY A 376 -10.28 -1.16 -23.46
N ASN A 377 -10.90 -0.73 -22.37
CA ASN A 377 -11.00 0.66 -21.93
C ASN A 377 -9.89 1.01 -20.93
N GLY A 378 -9.64 2.31 -20.77
CA GLY A 378 -8.80 2.82 -19.69
C GLY A 378 -9.49 2.63 -18.35
N GLY A 379 -8.68 2.54 -17.31
CA GLY A 379 -9.10 2.24 -15.96
C GLY A 379 -9.58 3.46 -15.18
N PHE A 380 -9.43 3.38 -13.85
CA PHE A 380 -9.89 4.39 -12.93
C PHE A 380 -8.78 4.78 -11.95
N ILE A 381 -8.54 6.08 -11.81
CA ILE A 381 -7.59 6.64 -10.85
C ILE A 381 -8.32 7.62 -9.94
N GLU A 382 -8.17 7.49 -8.63
CA GLU A 382 -8.56 8.49 -7.63
C GLU A 382 -7.33 9.01 -6.89
N THR A 383 -7.23 10.34 -6.76
CA THR A 383 -6.27 11.01 -5.89
C THR A 383 -7.00 12.02 -5.03
N SER A 384 -7.35 11.64 -3.81
CA SER A 384 -8.28 12.40 -2.97
C SER A 384 -7.83 12.45 -1.51
N GLY A 385 -8.46 13.34 -0.76
CA GLY A 385 -8.32 13.44 0.68
C GLY A 385 -8.71 14.83 1.17
N GLY A 386 -8.87 15.00 2.48
CA GLY A 386 -9.43 16.25 3.04
C GLY A 386 -8.78 17.52 2.49
N TRP A 387 -7.47 17.63 2.66
CA TRP A 387 -6.59 18.51 1.90
C TRP A 387 -5.85 17.71 0.82
N LEU A 388 -5.72 18.30 -0.37
CA LEU A 388 -5.08 17.66 -1.52
C LEU A 388 -4.10 18.60 -2.21
N ASP A 389 -2.92 18.07 -2.53
CA ASP A 389 -1.98 18.63 -3.49
C ASP A 389 -1.65 17.53 -4.51
N ALA A 390 -2.33 17.59 -5.65
CA ALA A 390 -2.22 16.63 -6.74
C ALA A 390 -1.52 17.25 -7.94
N ARG A 391 -0.26 16.87 -8.14
CA ARG A 391 0.57 17.28 -9.29
C ARG A 391 1.29 16.04 -9.84
N PRO A 392 0.55 15.01 -10.29
CA PRO A 392 1.16 13.78 -10.78
C PRO A 392 2.05 14.12 -11.98
N ARG A 393 3.30 13.64 -11.98
CA ARG A 393 4.18 13.86 -13.15
C ARG A 393 3.67 13.17 -14.41
N GLN A 394 2.84 12.13 -14.22
CA GLN A 394 2.19 11.36 -15.27
C GLN A 394 0.91 10.78 -14.73
N LEU A 395 -0.17 10.93 -15.49
CA LEU A 395 -1.43 10.24 -15.28
C LEU A 395 -1.86 9.64 -16.61
N ASP A 396 -1.89 8.31 -16.69
CA ASP A 396 -2.17 7.61 -17.93
C ASP A 396 -3.33 6.62 -17.75
N VAL A 397 -4.48 6.98 -18.30
CA VAL A 397 -5.67 6.13 -18.39
C VAL A 397 -6.06 5.93 -19.85
N THR A 398 -5.10 5.97 -20.77
CA THR A 398 -5.36 5.82 -22.21
C THR A 398 -5.89 4.43 -22.56
N ALA A 399 -6.57 4.35 -23.71
CA ALA A 399 -6.94 3.10 -24.33
C ALA A 399 -6.86 3.24 -25.85
N ALA A 400 -5.97 2.49 -26.50
CA ALA A 400 -5.72 2.62 -27.93
C ALA A 400 -6.91 2.22 -28.81
N ARG A 401 -7.80 1.34 -28.30
CA ARG A 401 -8.94 0.79 -29.02
C ARG A 401 -10.27 0.87 -28.24
N GLY A 402 -10.27 1.57 -27.12
CA GLY A 402 -11.44 1.73 -26.26
C GLY A 402 -11.62 3.18 -25.84
N ARG A 403 -12.41 3.39 -24.79
CA ARG A 403 -12.55 4.71 -24.18
C ARG A 403 -11.44 4.91 -23.18
N ALA A 404 -10.87 6.10 -23.12
CA ALA A 404 -9.98 6.47 -22.05
C ALA A 404 -10.73 6.42 -20.70
N GLY A 405 -9.96 6.21 -19.65
CA GLY A 405 -10.46 6.03 -18.30
C GLY A 405 -10.79 7.33 -17.58
N ASN A 406 -10.93 7.23 -16.26
CA ASN A 406 -11.36 8.34 -15.42
C ASN A 406 -10.28 8.73 -14.40
N TRP A 407 -10.22 10.02 -14.11
CA TRP A 407 -9.50 10.57 -12.97
C TRP A 407 -10.46 11.31 -12.06
N LEU A 408 -10.52 10.91 -10.78
CA LEU A 408 -11.29 11.54 -9.73
C LEU A 408 -10.37 12.27 -8.73
N LEU A 409 -10.76 13.49 -8.41
CA LEU A 409 -10.23 14.32 -7.34
C LEU A 409 -11.40 14.66 -6.42
N ASP A 410 -11.25 14.46 -5.11
CA ASP A 410 -12.35 14.68 -4.16
C ASP A 410 -11.87 15.22 -2.79
N PRO A 411 -11.38 16.47 -2.71
CA PRO A 411 -11.05 17.13 -1.44
C PRO A 411 -12.23 17.87 -0.79
N TYR A 412 -11.97 18.73 0.21
CA TYR A 412 -12.95 19.72 0.70
C TYR A 412 -13.09 20.87 -0.30
N ASP A 413 -12.67 22.10 0.02
CA ASP A 413 -12.57 23.15 -1.00
C ASP A 413 -11.35 22.90 -1.89
N ILE A 414 -11.48 23.18 -3.19
CA ILE A 414 -10.37 23.08 -4.14
C ILE A 414 -10.27 24.35 -4.98
N THR A 415 -9.03 24.83 -5.12
CA THR A 415 -8.67 25.86 -6.09
C THR A 415 -7.98 25.22 -7.29
N ILE A 416 -8.55 25.46 -8.46
CA ILE A 416 -7.95 25.21 -9.77
C ILE A 416 -7.37 26.54 -10.24
N GLU A 417 -6.06 26.58 -10.50
CA GLU A 417 -5.39 27.80 -10.94
C GLU A 417 -4.22 27.50 -11.88
N ASP A 418 -3.81 28.50 -12.66
CA ASP A 418 -2.65 28.39 -13.55
C ASP A 418 -1.35 28.23 -12.74
N ASP A 419 -0.45 27.39 -13.24
CA ASP A 419 0.86 27.12 -12.65
C ASP A 419 1.67 28.42 -12.42
N TYR A 420 1.48 29.44 -13.26
CA TYR A 420 2.11 30.76 -13.10
C TYR A 420 1.78 31.42 -11.75
N TYR A 421 0.54 31.27 -11.28
CA TYR A 421 0.10 31.87 -10.00
C TYR A 421 0.47 31.04 -8.78
N MET A 422 0.95 29.81 -9.01
CA MET A 422 1.62 29.01 -7.97
C MET A 422 3.10 29.39 -7.80
N GLU A 423 3.67 30.32 -8.59
CA GLU A 423 5.08 30.70 -8.46
C GLU A 423 5.35 31.81 -7.44
N GLY A 424 5.66 31.37 -6.22
CA GLY A 424 6.48 32.07 -5.22
C GLY A 424 7.87 31.45 -5.03
N GLY A 425 8.35 30.68 -6.01
CA GLY A 425 9.66 30.02 -5.97
C GLY A 425 9.61 28.63 -5.34
N GLY A 426 9.44 27.61 -6.20
CA GLY A 426 9.68 26.20 -5.88
C GLY A 426 8.99 25.71 -4.61
N TYR A 427 7.71 25.34 -4.71
CA TYR A 427 7.18 24.33 -3.81
C TYR A 427 7.98 23.04 -4.04
N GLY A 428 9.09 22.91 -3.31
CA GLY A 428 9.85 21.68 -3.25
C GLY A 428 8.92 20.53 -2.90
N TYR A 429 9.27 19.33 -3.33
CA TYR A 429 8.56 18.14 -2.91
C TYR A 429 8.72 18.00 -1.40
N ASP A 430 7.70 18.42 -0.66
CA ASP A 430 7.68 18.31 0.79
C ASP A 430 7.24 16.89 1.16
N ALA A 431 8.21 16.09 1.64
CA ALA A 431 8.01 14.73 2.11
C ALA A 431 7.30 14.70 3.49
N SER A 432 6.37 15.63 3.74
CA SER A 432 5.63 15.75 5.00
C SER A 432 4.23 15.15 4.90
N PHE A 433 3.72 14.75 6.07
CA PHE A 433 2.38 14.23 6.28
C PHE A 433 1.39 15.31 6.76
N THR A 434 1.68 16.58 6.51
CA THR A 434 0.91 17.72 7.05
C THR A 434 0.36 18.62 5.96
N ALA A 435 -0.91 19.00 6.02
CA ALA A 435 -1.45 20.03 5.14
C ALA A 435 -0.71 21.37 5.34
N THR A 436 -0.48 22.10 4.25
CA THR A 436 0.21 23.41 4.28
C THR A 436 -0.73 24.59 4.15
N SER A 437 -2.01 24.33 3.90
CA SER A 437 -3.09 25.32 3.72
C SER A 437 -4.44 24.69 4.09
N ALA A 438 -5.48 25.52 4.13
CA ALA A 438 -6.86 25.04 4.31
C ALA A 438 -7.42 24.43 3.02
N SER A 439 -7.35 25.17 1.90
CA SER A 439 -7.87 24.68 0.61
C SER A 439 -6.90 23.74 -0.08
N ALA A 440 -7.46 22.75 -0.78
CA ALA A 440 -6.75 21.92 -1.72
C ALA A 440 -6.41 22.68 -3.01
N TYR A 441 -5.41 22.18 -3.73
CA TYR A 441 -4.89 22.82 -4.93
C TYR A 441 -4.67 21.79 -6.04
N ILE A 442 -4.97 22.21 -7.26
CA ILE A 442 -4.57 21.52 -8.49
C ILE A 442 -4.23 22.54 -9.57
N THR A 443 -3.17 22.29 -10.32
CA THR A 443 -2.78 23.17 -11.42
C THR A 443 -3.53 22.83 -12.70
N THR A 444 -3.74 23.84 -13.54
CA THR A 444 -4.32 23.62 -14.87
C THR A 444 -3.42 22.76 -15.75
N THR A 445 -2.09 22.80 -15.61
CA THR A 445 -1.20 21.87 -16.32
C THR A 445 -1.51 20.42 -15.97
N ALA A 446 -1.69 20.07 -14.69
CA ALA A 446 -2.03 18.70 -14.30
C ALA A 446 -3.37 18.23 -14.90
N LEU A 447 -4.38 19.09 -14.90
CA LEU A 447 -5.68 18.81 -15.54
C LEU A 447 -5.56 18.67 -17.05
N ASN A 448 -4.84 19.59 -17.70
CA ASN A 448 -4.67 19.62 -19.15
C ASN A 448 -3.87 18.41 -19.64
N ASP A 449 -2.84 18.00 -18.91
CA ASP A 449 -2.06 16.80 -19.23
C ASP A 449 -2.93 15.54 -19.17
N ALA A 450 -3.75 15.38 -18.13
CA ALA A 450 -4.70 14.27 -18.03
C ALA A 450 -5.77 14.31 -19.14
N LEU A 451 -6.37 15.47 -19.39
CA LEU A 451 -7.33 15.65 -20.49
C LEU A 451 -6.68 15.39 -21.84
N ALA A 452 -5.38 15.66 -21.99
CA ALA A 452 -4.65 15.42 -23.22
C ALA A 452 -4.43 13.95 -23.54
N THR A 453 -4.54 13.07 -22.55
CA THR A 453 -4.61 11.62 -22.77
C THR A 453 -6.02 11.13 -23.14
N GLY A 454 -6.99 12.05 -23.27
CA GLY A 454 -8.40 11.74 -23.47
C GLY A 454 -9.16 11.36 -22.19
N ALA A 455 -8.54 11.48 -21.01
CA ALA A 455 -9.17 11.09 -19.75
C ALA A 455 -10.47 11.86 -19.49
N HIS A 456 -11.40 11.20 -18.79
CA HIS A 456 -12.53 11.86 -18.16
C HIS A 456 -12.12 12.37 -16.78
N VAL A 457 -12.08 13.68 -16.59
CA VAL A 457 -11.67 14.28 -15.32
C VAL A 457 -12.88 14.73 -14.52
N THR A 458 -12.95 14.29 -13.27
CA THR A 458 -13.96 14.70 -12.30
C THR A 458 -13.28 15.34 -11.10
N VAL A 459 -13.61 16.60 -10.84
CA VAL A 459 -13.28 17.29 -9.60
C VAL A 459 -14.56 17.36 -8.78
N SER A 460 -14.57 16.71 -7.62
CA SER A 460 -15.66 16.73 -6.66
C SER A 460 -15.18 17.31 -5.33
N THR A 461 -16.13 17.68 -4.47
CA THR A 461 -15.84 18.19 -3.12
C THR A 461 -16.76 17.60 -2.05
N GLY A 462 -17.48 16.52 -2.38
CA GLY A 462 -18.55 15.95 -1.56
C GLY A 462 -18.25 14.56 -0.96
N GLY A 463 -17.09 13.97 -1.27
CA GLY A 463 -16.69 12.68 -0.71
C GLY A 463 -15.90 12.79 0.59
N ALA A 464 -15.09 13.84 0.73
CA ALA A 464 -14.27 14.05 1.92
C ALA A 464 -15.06 14.74 3.05
N VAL A 465 -14.85 14.31 4.30
CA VAL A 465 -15.56 14.84 5.49
C VAL A 465 -14.76 15.97 6.16
N GLY A 466 -15.14 17.23 5.95
CA GLY A 466 -14.41 18.41 6.46
C GLY A 466 -15.30 19.52 7.04
N THR A 467 -14.70 20.66 7.38
CA THR A 467 -15.42 21.85 7.89
C THR A 467 -15.60 22.95 6.85
N GLN A 468 -14.98 22.81 5.68
CA GLN A 468 -15.18 23.75 4.58
C GLN A 468 -16.48 23.44 3.85
N ALA A 469 -16.95 24.38 3.04
CA ALA A 469 -18.24 24.26 2.37
C ALA A 469 -18.22 23.25 1.21
N GLY A 470 -17.06 22.93 0.65
CA GLY A 470 -16.97 22.11 -0.57
C GLY A 470 -17.19 22.97 -1.81
N THR A 471 -16.46 24.08 -1.88
CA THR A 471 -16.49 25.02 -3.01
C THR A 471 -15.37 24.70 -3.99
N ILE A 472 -15.69 24.75 -5.29
CA ILE A 472 -14.71 24.67 -6.38
C ILE A 472 -14.44 26.09 -6.88
N TYR A 473 -13.19 26.53 -6.76
CA TYR A 473 -12.72 27.82 -7.28
C TYR A 473 -11.90 27.62 -8.55
N LEU A 474 -12.23 28.35 -9.60
CA LEU A 474 -11.42 28.54 -10.80
C LEU A 474 -10.86 29.96 -10.73
N ASN A 475 -9.55 30.07 -10.54
CA ASN A 475 -8.86 31.35 -10.40
C ASN A 475 -7.78 31.46 -11.47
N ASN A 476 -8.01 32.31 -12.48
CA ASN A 476 -7.16 32.35 -13.68
C ASN A 476 -6.93 30.96 -14.31
N ALA A 477 -7.93 30.08 -14.22
CA ALA A 477 -7.81 28.69 -14.63
C ALA A 477 -8.08 28.53 -16.13
N ASN A 478 -7.05 28.22 -16.91
CA ASN A 478 -7.17 27.87 -18.32
C ASN A 478 -7.17 26.36 -18.53
N ILE A 479 -8.36 25.78 -18.68
CA ILE A 479 -8.57 24.34 -18.86
C ILE A 479 -8.87 24.08 -20.35
N GLY A 480 -7.94 23.45 -21.03
CA GLY A 480 -7.98 23.18 -22.47
C GLY A 480 -8.28 21.72 -22.79
N GLY A 481 -9.39 21.47 -23.48
CA GLY A 481 -9.73 20.17 -24.08
C GLY A 481 -9.21 20.01 -25.50
N SER A 482 -8.09 20.65 -25.86
CA SER A 482 -7.57 20.66 -27.23
C SER A 482 -7.26 19.25 -27.75
N ALA A 483 -6.75 18.38 -26.88
CA ALA A 483 -6.43 16.99 -27.19
C ALA A 483 -7.64 16.03 -27.14
N CYS A 484 -8.83 16.53 -26.81
CA CYS A 484 -10.07 15.76 -26.95
C CYS A 484 -10.55 15.63 -28.42
N GLY A 485 -9.84 16.24 -29.38
CA GLY A 485 -10.29 16.38 -30.78
C GLY A 485 -10.83 15.10 -31.46
N THR A 486 -10.26 13.93 -31.20
CA THR A 486 -10.71 12.63 -31.76
C THR A 486 -11.25 11.65 -30.70
N THR A 487 -11.24 12.03 -29.43
CA THR A 487 -11.51 11.14 -28.29
C THR A 487 -12.59 11.77 -27.42
N VAL A 488 -13.59 10.98 -27.01
CA VAL A 488 -14.63 11.47 -26.10
C VAL A 488 -13.99 11.75 -24.74
N CYS A 489 -13.78 13.02 -24.39
CA CYS A 489 -13.33 13.45 -23.07
C CYS A 489 -14.42 14.28 -22.38
N ARG A 490 -14.44 14.30 -21.04
CA ARG A 490 -15.40 15.06 -20.23
C ARG A 490 -14.66 15.76 -19.10
N LEU A 491 -15.02 17.01 -18.83
CA LEU A 491 -14.72 17.69 -17.57
C LEU A 491 -15.98 17.76 -16.73
N THR A 492 -15.90 17.28 -15.49
CA THR A 492 -17.02 17.33 -14.53
C THR A 492 -16.55 18.04 -13.27
N LEU A 493 -17.21 19.13 -12.90
CA LEU A 493 -17.03 19.84 -11.65
C LEU A 493 -18.28 19.64 -10.79
N LEU A 494 -18.12 18.98 -9.64
CA LEU A 494 -19.18 18.61 -8.71
C LEU A 494 -18.91 19.22 -7.32
N ALA A 495 -19.39 20.44 -7.11
CA ALA A 495 -19.27 21.12 -5.82
C ALA A 495 -20.35 20.63 -4.83
N ASP A 496 -19.99 20.49 -3.55
CA ASP A 496 -20.96 20.27 -2.47
C ASP A 496 -21.68 21.58 -2.09
N GLN A 497 -20.98 22.71 -2.25
CA GLN A 497 -21.55 24.06 -2.15
C GLN A 497 -21.52 24.76 -3.51
N ASP A 498 -20.54 25.62 -3.77
CA ASP A 498 -20.56 26.54 -4.91
C ASP A 498 -19.48 26.21 -5.96
N ILE A 499 -19.67 26.71 -7.18
CA ILE A 499 -18.63 26.83 -8.19
C ILE A 499 -18.42 28.32 -8.51
N TYR A 500 -17.21 28.82 -8.29
CA TYR A 500 -16.83 30.19 -8.61
C TYR A 500 -15.70 30.23 -9.64
N ALA A 501 -15.91 30.91 -10.76
CA ALA A 501 -14.89 31.13 -11.78
C ALA A 501 -14.59 32.63 -11.94
N THR A 502 -13.33 33.01 -11.81
CA THR A 502 -12.87 34.41 -11.81
C THR A 502 -11.54 34.56 -12.56
N GLY A 503 -11.07 35.80 -12.72
CA GLY A 503 -9.71 36.08 -13.20
C GLY A 503 -9.43 35.62 -14.63
N TYR A 504 -10.38 35.79 -15.56
CA TYR A 504 -10.20 35.32 -16.95
C TYR A 504 -10.07 33.80 -17.08
N SER A 505 -10.61 33.04 -16.11
CA SER A 505 -10.70 31.58 -16.21
C SER A 505 -11.46 31.16 -17.47
N SER A 506 -10.94 30.15 -18.17
CA SER A 506 -11.52 29.63 -19.39
C SER A 506 -11.55 28.10 -19.40
N ILE A 507 -12.70 27.52 -19.75
CA ILE A 507 -12.81 26.11 -20.12
C ILE A 507 -13.07 26.08 -21.61
N SER A 508 -12.13 25.59 -22.41
CA SER A 508 -12.26 25.66 -23.86
C SER A 508 -11.76 24.43 -24.60
N GLY A 509 -12.30 24.18 -25.80
CA GLY A 509 -11.82 23.15 -26.71
C GLY A 509 -12.81 22.01 -26.96
N ASN A 510 -12.28 20.84 -27.32
CA ASN A 510 -13.07 19.78 -27.94
C ASN A 510 -13.76 18.84 -26.96
N PHE A 511 -14.23 19.36 -25.82
CA PHE A 511 -14.94 18.54 -24.83
C PHE A 511 -16.22 17.95 -25.42
N SER A 512 -16.49 16.67 -25.15
CA SER A 512 -17.79 16.07 -25.49
C SER A 512 -18.89 16.59 -24.56
N GLU A 513 -18.54 16.88 -23.32
CA GLU A 513 -19.40 17.51 -22.32
C GLU A 513 -18.54 18.21 -21.27
N VAL A 514 -18.98 19.40 -20.87
CA VAL A 514 -18.58 20.06 -19.62
C VAL A 514 -19.80 20.05 -18.70
N ARG A 515 -19.66 19.41 -17.54
CA ARG A 515 -20.71 19.37 -16.53
C ARG A 515 -20.27 20.18 -15.31
N LEU A 516 -21.08 21.15 -14.94
CA LEU A 516 -20.95 21.97 -13.75
C LEU A 516 -22.16 21.68 -12.86
N ARG A 517 -21.92 21.23 -11.64
CA ARG A 517 -22.98 21.00 -10.65
C ARG A 517 -22.57 21.57 -9.32
N ALA A 518 -23.39 22.48 -8.80
CA ALA A 518 -23.31 22.95 -7.43
C ALA A 518 -24.17 22.08 -6.50
N GLY A 519 -24.02 22.28 -5.20
CA GLY A 519 -24.91 21.70 -4.19
C GLY A 519 -26.36 22.10 -4.40
N ALA A 520 -27.28 21.42 -3.70
CA ALA A 520 -28.72 21.68 -3.82
C ALA A 520 -29.11 23.15 -3.59
N GLU A 521 -28.42 23.82 -2.65
CA GLU A 521 -28.59 25.25 -2.38
C GLU A 521 -27.49 26.12 -3.01
N GLY A 522 -26.47 25.50 -3.60
CA GLY A 522 -25.28 26.15 -4.11
C GLY A 522 -25.48 26.85 -5.46
N ALA A 523 -24.60 27.80 -5.75
CA ALA A 523 -24.60 28.62 -6.95
C ALA A 523 -23.41 28.29 -7.87
N ILE A 524 -23.60 28.58 -9.15
CA ILE A 524 -22.53 28.64 -10.15
C ILE A 524 -22.36 30.11 -10.57
N THR A 525 -21.22 30.71 -10.29
CA THR A 525 -20.93 32.12 -10.60
C THR A 525 -19.67 32.23 -11.45
N PHE A 526 -19.79 32.87 -12.61
CA PHE A 526 -18.68 33.19 -13.50
C PHE A 526 -18.57 34.71 -13.62
N GLU A 527 -17.40 35.27 -13.29
CA GLU A 527 -17.07 36.69 -13.41
C GLU A 527 -15.83 36.82 -14.31
N ASN A 528 -15.96 37.50 -15.45
CA ASN A 528 -14.89 37.56 -16.46
C ASN A 528 -14.36 36.16 -16.81
N ALA A 529 -15.22 35.16 -16.97
CA ALA A 529 -14.83 33.78 -17.21
C ALA A 529 -15.73 33.14 -18.28
N SER A 530 -15.19 32.19 -19.04
CA SER A 530 -15.89 31.62 -20.19
C SER A 530 -15.86 30.11 -20.28
N VAL A 531 -16.90 29.53 -20.87
CA VAL A 531 -16.90 28.13 -21.35
C VAL A 531 -17.16 28.12 -22.85
N ASP A 532 -16.19 27.68 -23.67
CA ASP A 532 -16.31 27.59 -25.14
C ASP A 532 -15.94 26.19 -25.63
N VAL A 533 -16.94 25.35 -25.86
CA VAL A 533 -16.71 23.93 -26.15
C VAL A 533 -17.44 23.43 -27.38
N THR A 534 -16.94 22.36 -27.98
CA THR A 534 -17.60 21.75 -29.15
C THR A 534 -18.83 20.92 -28.76
N GLY A 535 -18.80 20.29 -27.58
CA GLY A 535 -19.86 19.42 -27.06
C GLY A 535 -20.84 20.17 -26.15
N ARG A 536 -21.54 19.43 -25.28
CA ARG A 536 -22.60 20.00 -24.43
C ARG A 536 -22.05 20.74 -23.21
N ILE A 537 -22.78 21.75 -22.76
CA ILE A 537 -22.61 22.37 -21.45
C ILE A 537 -23.83 22.03 -20.61
N ARG A 538 -23.62 21.47 -19.42
CA ARG A 538 -24.68 21.27 -18.41
C ARG A 538 -24.32 22.02 -17.15
N ALA A 539 -25.19 22.91 -16.70
CA ALA A 539 -25.07 23.64 -15.45
C ALA A 539 -26.30 23.36 -14.57
N GLU A 540 -26.06 22.74 -13.41
CA GLU A 540 -27.07 22.34 -12.42
C GLU A 540 -26.78 23.06 -11.08
N ALA A 541 -27.63 23.99 -10.67
CA ALA A 541 -27.45 24.79 -9.45
C ALA A 541 -28.76 25.43 -8.98
N SER A 542 -28.81 25.96 -7.76
CA SER A 542 -29.93 26.81 -7.29
C SER A 542 -29.98 28.14 -8.03
N ARG A 543 -28.81 28.62 -8.48
CA ARG A 543 -28.63 29.84 -9.26
C ARG A 543 -27.39 29.75 -10.14
N VAL A 544 -27.51 30.19 -11.39
CA VAL A 544 -26.38 30.40 -12.31
C VAL A 544 -26.26 31.89 -12.62
N THR A 545 -25.08 32.46 -12.40
CA THR A 545 -24.81 33.89 -12.59
C THR A 545 -23.60 34.08 -13.50
N LEU A 546 -23.78 34.83 -14.58
CA LEU A 546 -22.70 35.27 -15.49
C LEU A 546 -22.59 36.78 -15.36
N GLU A 547 -21.46 37.28 -14.87
CA GLU A 547 -21.20 38.70 -14.62
C GLU A 547 -20.06 39.23 -15.48
N SER A 548 -20.07 40.54 -15.71
CA SER A 548 -19.08 41.24 -16.54
C SER A 548 -18.99 40.61 -17.94
N ASP A 549 -17.80 40.21 -18.40
CA ASP A 549 -17.59 39.59 -19.71
C ASP A 549 -17.73 38.06 -19.69
N ALA A 550 -18.51 37.48 -18.77
CA ALA A 550 -18.71 36.04 -18.68
C ALA A 550 -19.73 35.50 -19.71
N TRP A 551 -19.44 34.35 -20.33
CA TRP A 551 -20.31 33.74 -21.33
C TRP A 551 -20.09 32.23 -21.50
N PHE A 552 -21.13 31.52 -21.95
CA PHE A 552 -21.07 30.12 -22.36
C PHE A 552 -21.39 29.97 -23.86
N ARG A 553 -20.63 29.13 -24.55
CA ARG A 553 -20.85 28.77 -25.96
C ARG A 553 -20.63 27.28 -26.16
N SER A 554 -21.55 26.68 -26.91
CA SER A 554 -21.42 25.33 -27.42
C SER A 554 -21.54 25.32 -28.94
N ALA A 555 -20.67 24.58 -29.63
CA ALA A 555 -20.80 24.34 -31.07
C ALA A 555 -21.69 23.12 -31.41
N SER A 556 -22.26 22.44 -30.40
CA SER A 556 -23.10 21.26 -30.63
C SER A 556 -24.51 21.63 -31.10
N SER A 557 -25.15 20.76 -31.89
CA SER A 557 -26.57 20.93 -32.29
C SER A 557 -27.53 20.38 -31.23
N GLY A 558 -28.67 21.04 -30.99
CA GLY A 558 -29.73 20.61 -30.04
C GLY A 558 -29.70 21.36 -28.71
N ASP A 559 -30.05 20.70 -27.59
CA ASP A 559 -29.89 21.20 -26.21
C ASP A 559 -28.39 21.28 -25.84
N ALA A 560 -27.70 22.18 -26.53
CA ALA A 560 -26.25 22.37 -26.50
C ALA A 560 -25.78 22.98 -25.17
N ILE A 561 -26.66 23.77 -24.55
CA ILE A 561 -26.48 24.37 -23.23
C ILE A 561 -27.77 24.08 -22.45
N VAL A 562 -27.64 23.35 -21.34
CA VAL A 562 -28.74 23.07 -20.42
C VAL A 562 -28.42 23.72 -19.09
N ILE A 563 -29.27 24.66 -18.68
CA ILE A 563 -29.26 25.26 -17.34
C ILE A 563 -30.54 24.80 -16.64
N SER A 564 -30.40 24.13 -15.51
CA SER A 564 -31.53 23.64 -14.73
C SER A 564 -31.37 23.95 -13.25
N ASN A 565 -32.49 24.16 -12.57
CA ASN A 565 -32.50 24.16 -11.11
C ASN A 565 -32.08 22.78 -10.61
N GLY A 566 -31.07 22.76 -9.75
CA GLY A 566 -30.49 21.57 -9.11
C GLY A 566 -31.39 20.94 -8.05
#